data_AF-A0A967F320-F1
#
_entry.id   AF-A0A967F320-F1
#
_cell.length_a   1.000
_cell.length_b   1.000
_cell.length_c   1.000
_cell.angle_alpha   90.00
_cell.angle_beta   90.00
_cell.angle_gamma   90.00
#
_symmetry.space_group_name_H-M   'P 1'
#
loop_
_entity.id
_entity.type
_entity.pdbx_description
1 polymer ?
#
loop_
_entity_poly.entity_id
_entity_poly.type
_entity_poly.pdbx_seq_one_letter_code
_entity_poly.pdbx_strand_id
1 'polypeptide(L)'
;MNIPDPRLGLVIRYGFLWSHESDDGVDESVKDRPRAIVVATRRQPNDEVRVVVAPITREQPTDLSASIEIPTAVRQKLGLKSARQWLRFDELNRFTWPGYDLRAIPGRNQTE
;
A
#
# COMPACT_ATOMS: atom_id res chain seq x y z
N MET A 1 12.09 -9.93 -10.88
CA MET A 1 10.96 -9.03 -10.53
C MET A 1 11.39 -7.60 -10.82
N ASN A 2 10.87 -7.00 -11.89
CA ASN A 2 11.14 -5.59 -12.18
C ASN A 2 10.23 -4.73 -11.29
N ILE A 3 10.76 -4.33 -10.13
CA ILE A 3 10.05 -3.49 -9.17
C ILE A 3 10.17 -2.04 -9.64
N PRO A 4 9.06 -1.33 -9.93
CA PRO A 4 9.12 0.04 -10.41
C PRO A 4 9.72 0.97 -9.35
N ASP A 5 10.22 2.13 -9.76
CA ASP A 5 10.62 3.17 -8.80
C ASP A 5 9.44 3.54 -7.88
N PRO A 6 9.68 3.75 -6.58
CA PRO A 6 8.64 4.16 -5.65
C PRO A 6 8.23 5.60 -5.93
N ARG A 7 6.98 5.81 -6.33
CA ARG A 7 6.41 7.13 -6.63
C ARG A 7 5.09 7.32 -5.90
N LEU A 8 4.75 8.57 -5.61
CA LEU A 8 3.46 8.91 -5.00
C LEU A 8 2.30 8.39 -5.86
N GLY A 9 1.31 7.79 -5.22
CA GLY A 9 0.16 7.19 -5.90
C GLY A 9 0.43 5.83 -6.54
N LEU A 10 1.66 5.31 -6.51
CA LEU A 10 1.93 3.93 -6.92
C LEU A 10 1.18 2.98 -5.96
N VAL A 11 0.34 2.10 -6.53
CA VAL A 11 -0.38 1.08 -5.78
C VAL A 11 0.38 -0.24 -5.85
N ILE A 12 0.73 -0.75 -4.68
CA ILE A 12 1.53 -1.97 -4.48
C ILE A 12 0.70 -3.03 -3.77
N ARG A 13 1.13 -4.28 -3.88
CA ARG A 13 0.68 -5.36 -2.98
C ARG A 13 1.71 -5.53 -1.88
N TYR A 14 1.28 -5.38 -0.64
CA TYR A 14 2.14 -5.31 0.53
C TYR A 14 1.45 -5.94 1.74
N GLY A 15 2.17 -6.78 2.47
CA GLY A 15 1.75 -7.34 3.76
C GLY A 15 1.72 -6.23 4.81
N PHE A 16 0.57 -5.55 4.94
CA PHE A 16 0.43 -4.45 5.88
C PHE A 16 0.00 -4.96 7.24
N LEU A 17 0.94 -4.92 8.17
CA LEU A 17 0.73 -5.28 9.56
C LEU A 17 0.05 -4.13 10.29
N TRP A 18 -1.12 -4.41 10.87
CA TRP A 18 -1.81 -3.45 11.71
C TRP A 18 -1.11 -3.36 13.07
N SER A 19 -1.14 -2.19 13.74
CA SER A 19 -0.45 -1.98 15.01
C SER A 19 -0.92 -2.96 16.08
N HIS A 20 -2.22 -3.24 16.16
CA HIS A 20 -2.76 -4.23 17.09
C HIS A 20 -2.30 -5.67 16.77
N GLU A 21 -2.16 -6.03 15.49
CA GLU A 21 -1.59 -7.32 15.10
C GLU A 21 -0.11 -7.41 15.52
N SER A 22 0.65 -6.32 15.36
CA SER A 22 2.03 -6.24 15.82
C SER A 22 2.15 -6.33 17.35
N ASP A 23 1.26 -5.66 18.08
CA ASP A 23 1.22 -5.68 19.54
C ASP A 23 0.88 -7.09 20.06
N ASP A 24 0.06 -7.85 19.30
CA ASP A 24 -0.28 -9.25 19.56
C ASP A 24 0.79 -10.26 19.07
N GLY A 25 1.94 -9.77 18.58
CA GLY A 25 3.08 -10.60 18.18
C GLY A 25 2.96 -11.27 16.81
N VAL A 26 2.09 -10.77 15.93
CA VAL A 26 2.00 -11.24 14.54
C VAL A 26 3.10 -10.59 13.72
N ASP A 27 4.00 -11.40 13.16
CA ASP A 27 5.12 -10.89 12.34
C ASP A 27 4.74 -10.65 10.88
N GLU A 28 3.72 -11.34 10.35
CA GLU A 28 3.32 -11.25 8.95
C GLU A 28 1.81 -11.13 8.75
N SER A 29 1.40 -10.18 7.91
CA SER A 29 0.00 -10.06 7.52
C SER A 29 -0.41 -11.17 6.56
N VAL A 30 -1.47 -11.86 6.95
CA VAL A 30 -2.07 -12.95 6.17
C VAL A 30 -2.75 -12.45 4.88
N LYS A 31 -3.16 -11.17 4.84
CA LYS A 31 -4.01 -10.63 3.76
C LYS A 31 -3.23 -9.76 2.77
N ASP A 32 -3.16 -10.23 1.54
CA ASP A 32 -2.53 -9.53 0.43
C ASP A 32 -3.47 -8.48 -0.20
N ARG A 33 -3.35 -7.23 0.27
CA ARG A 33 -4.24 -6.11 -0.09
C ARG A 33 -3.47 -4.99 -0.80
N PRO A 34 -4.13 -4.27 -1.74
CA PRO A 34 -3.52 -3.11 -2.38
C PRO A 34 -3.27 -1.98 -1.37
N ARG A 35 -2.14 -1.28 -1.51
CA ARG A 35 -1.70 -0.14 -0.69
C ARG A 35 -1.17 0.95 -1.60
N ALA A 36 -1.36 2.22 -1.25
CA ALA A 36 -0.80 3.32 -2.03
C ALA A 36 0.43 3.92 -1.33
N ILE A 37 1.48 4.21 -2.09
CA ILE A 37 2.59 5.03 -1.60
C ILE A 37 2.12 6.48 -1.48
N VAL A 38 2.15 7.02 -0.27
CA VAL A 38 1.73 8.40 0.05
C VAL A 38 2.91 9.32 0.35
N VAL A 39 4.08 8.74 0.66
CA VAL A 39 5.36 9.47 0.78
C VAL A 39 6.46 8.61 0.18
N ALA A 40 7.37 9.20 -0.59
CA ALA A 40 8.62 8.59 -1.02
C ALA A 40 9.74 9.62 -0.88
N THR A 41 10.75 9.29 -0.06
CA THR A 41 11.86 10.21 0.23
C THR A 41 13.19 9.49 0.08
N ARG A 42 14.10 10.08 -0.69
CA ARG A 42 15.47 9.58 -0.83
C ARG A 42 16.32 10.10 0.33
N ARG A 43 17.04 9.20 1.01
CA ARG A 43 17.91 9.50 2.14
C ARG A 43 19.36 9.45 1.70
N GLN A 44 20.13 10.44 2.13
CA GLN A 44 21.57 10.45 1.98
C GLN A 44 22.22 9.77 3.22
N PRO A 45 23.43 9.21 3.08
CA PRO A 45 24.31 9.24 1.89
C PRO A 45 24.11 8.07 0.90
N ASN A 46 23.32 7.06 1.26
CA ASN A 46 23.21 5.79 0.53
C ASN A 46 22.13 5.78 -0.56
N ASP A 47 21.46 6.91 -0.82
CA ASP A 47 20.38 7.05 -1.79
C ASP A 47 19.19 6.09 -1.57
N GLU A 48 19.03 5.63 -0.34
CA GLU A 48 17.96 4.73 0.08
C GLU A 48 16.61 5.44 0.03
N VAL A 49 15.60 4.81 -0.57
CA VAL A 49 14.25 5.40 -0.61
C VAL A 49 13.41 4.86 0.54
N ARG A 50 12.99 5.73 1.45
CA ARG A 50 11.99 5.41 2.47
C ARG A 50 10.61 5.76 1.96
N VAL A 51 9.69 4.80 2.06
CA VAL A 51 8.29 4.97 1.65
C VAL A 51 7.36 4.91 2.86
N VAL A 52 6.25 5.64 2.77
CA VAL A 52 5.09 5.49 3.66
C VAL A 52 3.91 5.04 2.81
N VAL A 53 3.22 4.01 3.26
CA VAL A 53 2.12 3.38 2.54
C VAL A 53 0.83 3.43 3.35
N ALA A 54 -0.26 3.71 2.64
CA ALA A 54 -1.60 3.80 3.19
C ALA A 54 -2.47 2.59 2.76
N PRO A 55 -3.30 2.02 3.67
CA PRO A 55 -4.29 1.00 3.34
C PRO A 55 -5.29 1.43 2.29
N ILE A 56 -5.61 0.54 1.34
CA ILE A 56 -6.87 0.62 0.60
C ILE A 56 -7.85 -0.39 1.19
N THR A 57 -8.98 0.09 1.69
CA THR A 57 -10.05 -0.73 2.28
C THR A 57 -11.36 -0.61 1.52
N ARG A 58 -12.23 -1.63 1.66
CA ARG A 58 -13.62 -1.59 1.20
C ARG A 58 -14.57 -1.16 2.30
N GLU A 59 -14.12 -1.24 3.55
CA GLU A 59 -14.91 -0.89 4.73
C GLU A 59 -15.09 0.63 4.76
N GLN A 60 -16.32 1.07 5.03
CA GLN A 60 -16.59 2.48 5.20
C GLN A 60 -15.88 2.95 6.47
N PRO A 61 -15.07 4.03 6.39
CA PRO A 61 -14.38 4.54 7.56
C PRO A 61 -15.40 5.06 8.58
N THR A 62 -15.12 4.82 9.85
CA THR A 62 -15.88 5.40 10.96
C THR A 62 -15.64 6.91 11.06
N ASP A 63 -14.41 7.34 10.77
CA ASP A 63 -14.02 8.75 10.66
C ASP A 63 -13.70 9.11 9.20
N LEU A 64 -14.58 9.92 8.59
CA LEU A 64 -14.41 10.41 7.21
C LEU A 64 -13.26 11.42 7.07
N SER A 65 -12.78 12.02 8.15
CA SER A 65 -11.62 12.93 8.09
C SER A 65 -10.30 12.18 7.97
N ALA A 66 -10.26 10.92 8.42
CA ALA A 66 -9.09 10.06 8.38
C ALA A 66 -9.02 9.19 7.10
N SER A 67 -9.88 9.45 6.11
CA SER A 67 -9.96 8.63 4.90
C SER A 67 -10.45 9.43 3.69
N ILE A 68 -9.96 9.06 2.51
CA ILE A 68 -10.44 9.62 1.25
C ILE A 68 -11.09 8.50 0.42
N GLU A 69 -12.31 8.73 -0.06
CA GLU A 69 -12.94 7.82 -1.03
C GLU A 69 -12.14 7.88 -2.33
N ILE A 70 -11.77 6.72 -2.88
CA ILE A 70 -11.07 6.64 -4.15
C ILE A 70 -12.09 6.83 -5.28
N PRO A 71 -11.95 7.87 -6.14
CA PRO A 71 -12.90 8.12 -7.21
C PRO A 71 -13.06 6.91 -8.13
N THR A 72 -14.28 6.69 -8.64
CA THR A 72 -14.62 5.54 -9.50
C THR A 72 -13.67 5.38 -10.69
N ALA A 73 -13.33 6.48 -11.38
CA ALA A 73 -12.41 6.45 -12.51
C ALA A 73 -10.99 5.97 -12.12
N VAL A 74 -10.51 6.34 -10.93
CA VAL A 74 -9.21 5.89 -10.41
C VAL A 74 -9.27 4.41 -10.04
N ARG A 75 -10.34 3.95 -9.39
CA ARG A 75 -10.53 2.54 -9.05
C ARG A 75 -10.58 1.63 -10.28
N GLN A 76 -11.28 2.06 -11.33
CA GLN A 76 -11.33 1.34 -12.60
C GLN A 76 -9.94 1.21 -13.23
N LYS A 77 -9.17 2.31 -13.30
CA LYS A 77 -7.78 2.29 -13.79
C LYS A 77 -6.87 1.37 -12.98
N LEU A 78 -7.11 1.27 -11.67
CA LEU A 78 -6.37 0.40 -10.76
C LEU A 78 -6.89 -1.05 -10.74
N GLY A 79 -7.94 -1.39 -11.50
CA GLY A 79 -8.53 -2.73 -11.51
C GLY A 79 -9.24 -3.12 -10.21
N LEU A 80 -9.62 -2.14 -9.39
CA LEU A 80 -10.25 -2.35 -8.10
C LEU A 80 -11.77 -2.58 -8.26
N LYS A 81 -12.20 -3.82 -8.04
CA LYS A 81 -13.56 -4.31 -8.42
C LYS A 81 -14.71 -3.93 -7.48
N SER A 82 -14.43 -3.42 -6.28
CA SER A 82 -15.49 -3.13 -5.28
C SER A 82 -16.20 -1.81 -5.57
N ALA A 83 -17.48 -1.70 -5.20
CA ALA A 83 -18.33 -0.54 -5.49
C ALA A 83 -17.94 0.76 -4.76
N ARG A 84 -17.30 0.68 -3.58
CA ARG A 84 -16.63 1.80 -2.90
C ARG A 84 -15.34 1.34 -2.24
N GLN A 85 -14.31 2.17 -2.28
CA GLN A 85 -13.05 1.92 -1.61
C GLN A 85 -12.44 3.21 -1.09
N TRP A 86 -11.67 3.08 -0.02
CA TRP A 86 -11.16 4.19 0.77
C TRP A 86 -9.66 4.04 0.94
N LEU A 87 -8.93 5.14 0.81
CA LEU A 87 -7.55 5.26 1.25
C LEU A 87 -7.56 5.77 2.69
N ARG A 88 -6.99 4.99 3.63
CA ARG A 88 -7.01 5.27 5.07
C ARG A 88 -5.71 5.95 5.51
N PHE A 89 -5.77 6.93 6.42
CA PHE A 89 -4.60 7.73 6.85
C PHE A 89 -4.33 7.75 8.36
N ASP A 90 -5.22 7.21 9.17
CA ASP A 90 -5.02 7.04 10.62
C ASP A 90 -4.01 5.94 10.96
N GLU A 91 -3.73 5.03 10.02
CA GLU A 91 -2.75 3.97 10.19
C GLU A 91 -1.94 3.74 8.91
N LEU A 92 -0.61 3.81 9.03
CA LEU A 92 0.33 3.84 7.92
C LEU A 92 1.55 2.98 8.24
N ASN A 93 2.08 2.27 7.24
CA ASN A 93 3.33 1.52 7.38
C ASN A 93 4.46 2.28 6.70
N ARG A 94 5.66 2.19 7.28
CA ARG A 94 6.86 2.84 6.78
C ARG A 94 8.00 1.85 6.67
N PHE A 95 8.61 1.76 5.49
CA PHE A 95 9.72 0.85 5.25
C PHE A 95 10.69 1.39 4.20
N THR A 96 11.82 0.71 4.09
CA THR A 96 12.86 0.96 3.09
C THR A 96 12.53 0.24 1.80
N TRP A 97 12.55 0.93 0.67
CA TRP A 97 12.25 0.36 -0.64
C TRP A 97 13.48 -0.33 -1.25
N PRO A 98 13.33 -1.52 -1.87
CA PRO A 98 12.13 -2.37 -1.86
C PRO A 98 11.94 -3.07 -0.51
N GLY A 99 10.71 -3.13 -0.02
CA GLY A 99 10.39 -3.84 1.23
C GLY A 99 10.30 -5.35 1.02
N TYR A 100 10.62 -6.13 2.06
CA TYR A 100 10.56 -7.60 2.03
C TYR A 100 9.14 -8.13 1.74
N ASP A 101 8.10 -7.43 2.21
CA ASP A 101 6.71 -7.86 2.02
C ASP A 101 6.07 -7.41 0.70
N LEU A 102 6.87 -6.89 -0.25
CA LEU A 102 6.37 -6.56 -1.58
C LEU A 102 6.00 -7.83 -2.34
N ARG A 103 4.76 -7.89 -2.83
CA ARG A 103 4.22 -9.06 -3.54
C ARG A 103 3.96 -8.74 -5.01
N ALA A 104 4.10 -9.76 -5.86
CA ALA A 104 3.77 -9.64 -7.27
C ALA A 104 2.26 -9.46 -7.48
N ILE A 105 1.90 -8.81 -8.58
CA ILE A 105 0.51 -8.74 -9.03
C ILE A 105 0.15 -10.11 -9.64
N PRO A 106 -0.85 -10.84 -9.12
CA PRO A 106 -1.26 -12.13 -9.67
C PRO A 106 -1.69 -11.98 -11.14
N GLY A 107 -1.24 -12.89 -12.01
CA GLY A 107 -1.61 -12.90 -13.43
C GLY A 107 -0.80 -11.97 -14.33
N ARG A 108 0.17 -11.22 -13.79
CA ARG A 108 1.15 -10.47 -14.59
C ARG A 108 2.44 -11.30 -14.68
N ASN A 109 2.52 -12.19 -15.67
CA ASN A 109 3.75 -12.93 -15.95
C ASN A 109 4.89 -11.93 -16.21
N GLN A 110 6.04 -12.16 -15.58
CA GLN A 110 7.28 -11.46 -15.90
C GLN A 110 7.71 -11.94 -17.28
N THR A 111 7.35 -11.18 -18.31
CA THR A 111 7.94 -11.32 -19.64
C THR A 111 8.29 -9.92 -20.09
N GLU A 112 9.52 -9.53 -19.74
CA GLU A 112 10.49 -8.81 -20.56
C GLU A 112 11.81 -8.72 -19.80
#